data_AF-A0A1F5ZWP1-F1
#
_entry.id   AF-A0A1F5ZWP1-F1
#
_cell.length_a   1.000
_cell.length_b   1.000
_cell.length_c   1.000
_cell.angle_alpha   90.00
_cell.angle_beta   90.00
_cell.angle_gamma   90.00
#
_symmetry.space_group_name_H-M   'P 1'
#
loop_
_entity.id
_entity.type
_entity.pdbx_description
1 polymer ?
#
loop_
_entity_poly.entity_id
_entity_poly.type
_entity_poly.pdbx_seq_one_letter_code
_entity_poly.pdbx_strand_id
1 'polypeptide(L)'
;MKTLALLLILAIILETVFYVYPFTLLVIIMTVLILGGNSLYWVFIAGVILDLVGLRIMGGNSIFFLLISAIMLRYNRRFNFNNVINVMIFITVTINVYSFIFYQRMADLFITLFLALLLLYLLPWYFPYLAGGKKLKV
;
A
#
# COMPACT_ATOMS: atom_id res chain seq x y z
N MET A 1 -13.54 -6.29 -5.54
CA MET A 1 -13.55 -5.02 -6.30
C MET A 1 -14.22 -3.90 -5.51
N LYS A 2 -15.53 -3.93 -5.25
CA LYS A 2 -16.26 -2.86 -4.51
C LYS A 2 -15.66 -2.57 -3.12
N THR A 3 -15.28 -3.60 -2.37
CA THR A 3 -14.64 -3.48 -1.04
C THR A 3 -13.24 -2.86 -1.08
N LEU A 4 -12.46 -3.09 -2.14
CA LEU A 4 -11.13 -2.47 -2.31
C LEU A 4 -11.24 -0.98 -2.66
N ALA A 5 -12.20 -0.63 -3.51
CA ALA A 5 -12.48 0.77 -3.83
C ALA A 5 -12.92 1.54 -2.57
N LEU A 6 -13.77 0.93 -1.73
CA LEU A 6 -14.17 1.51 -0.45
C LEU A 6 -12.98 1.69 0.50
N LEU A 7 -12.10 0.67 0.62
CA LEU A 7 -10.87 0.75 1.41
C LEU A 7 -9.95 1.88 0.95
N LEU A 8 -9.75 2.04 -0.36
CA LEU A 8 -8.94 3.12 -0.92
C LEU A 8 -9.54 4.50 -0.61
N ILE A 9 -10.83 4.68 -0.81
CA ILE A 9 -11.52 5.94 -0.50
C ILE A 9 -11.38 6.26 1.00
N LEU A 10 -11.60 5.26 1.87
CA LEU A 10 -11.50 5.42 3.31
C LEU A 10 -10.06 5.76 3.74
N ALA A 11 -9.06 5.14 3.12
CA ALA A 11 -7.66 5.47 3.35
C ALA A 11 -7.32 6.92 2.91
N ILE A 12 -7.84 7.38 1.77
CA ILE A 12 -7.66 8.76 1.31
C ILE A 12 -8.29 9.74 2.30
N ILE A 13 -9.50 9.46 2.79
CA ILE A 13 -10.17 10.31 3.79
C ILE A 13 -9.39 10.33 5.10
N LEU A 14 -8.92 9.18 5.59
CA LEU A 14 -8.11 9.10 6.81
C LEU A 14 -6.82 9.92 6.70
N GLU A 15 -6.12 9.80 5.58
CA GLU A 15 -4.86 10.49 5.32
C GLU A 15 -5.03 12.01 5.15
N THR A 16 -6.14 12.45 4.58
CA THR A 16 -6.37 13.88 4.31
C THR A 16 -7.09 14.61 5.45
N VAL A 17 -7.96 13.94 6.20
CA VAL A 17 -8.82 14.57 7.22
C VAL A 17 -8.30 14.35 8.65
N PHE A 18 -7.84 13.13 8.98
CA PHE A 18 -7.65 12.75 10.38
C PHE A 18 -6.18 12.78 10.82
N TYR A 19 -5.29 12.21 10.01
CA TYR A 19 -3.90 12.04 10.44
C TYR A 19 -2.95 12.01 9.24
N VAL A 20 -1.88 12.79 9.32
CA VAL A 20 -0.84 12.93 8.29
C VAL A 20 0.04 11.67 8.29
N TYR A 21 -0.51 10.60 7.73
CA TYR A 21 0.15 9.30 7.63
C TYR A 21 -0.27 8.63 6.33
N PRO A 22 0.65 7.94 5.63
CA PRO A 22 0.40 7.40 4.30
C PRO A 22 -0.42 6.10 4.32
N PHE A 23 -1.66 6.20 4.81
CA PHE A 23 -2.61 5.09 4.83
C PHE A 23 -2.90 4.57 3.42
N THR A 24 -2.98 5.47 2.44
CA THR A 24 -3.24 5.09 1.05
C THR A 24 -2.16 4.19 0.48
N LEU A 25 -0.89 4.51 0.73
CA LEU A 25 0.25 3.70 0.31
C LEU A 25 0.23 2.32 0.97
N LEU A 26 -0.14 2.23 2.25
CA LEU A 26 -0.26 0.95 2.95
C LEU A 26 -1.33 0.07 2.30
N VAL A 27 -2.51 0.62 2.02
CA VAL A 27 -3.59 -0.09 1.32
C VAL A 27 -3.18 -0.47 -0.12
N ILE A 28 -2.42 0.37 -0.81
CA ILE A 28 -1.89 0.08 -2.15
C ILE A 28 -0.95 -1.13 -2.11
N ILE A 29 0.02 -1.17 -1.19
CA ILE A 29 0.95 -2.30 -1.05
C ILE A 29 0.16 -3.60 -0.83
N MET A 30 -0.85 -3.57 0.03
CA MET A 30 -1.71 -4.73 0.27
C MET A 30 -2.51 -5.13 -0.97
N THR A 31 -3.03 -4.15 -1.71
CA THR A 31 -3.77 -4.40 -2.96
C THR A 31 -2.87 -5.05 -4.01
N VAL A 32 -1.60 -4.64 -4.10
CA VAL A 32 -0.60 -5.24 -5.00
C VAL A 32 -0.28 -6.69 -4.59
N LEU A 33 -0.19 -7.00 -3.29
CA LEU A 33 -0.01 -8.38 -2.82
C LEU A 33 -1.16 -9.31 -3.24
N ILE A 34 -2.40 -8.80 -3.20
CA ILE A 34 -3.60 -9.61 -3.44
C ILE A 34 -3.89 -9.76 -4.93
N LEU A 35 -3.87 -8.66 -5.68
CA LEU A 35 -4.28 -8.62 -7.08
C LEU A 35 -3.12 -8.80 -8.08
N GLY A 36 -1.87 -8.74 -7.61
CA GLY A 36 -0.70 -8.82 -8.48
C GLY A 36 -0.71 -7.72 -9.54
N GLY A 37 -0.42 -8.08 -10.80
CA GLY A 37 -0.31 -7.10 -11.90
C GLY A 37 -1.59 -6.33 -12.22
N ASN A 38 -2.76 -6.89 -11.89
CA ASN A 38 -4.04 -6.22 -12.13
C ASN A 38 -4.27 -5.01 -11.19
N SER A 39 -3.43 -4.84 -10.16
CA SER A 39 -3.52 -3.70 -9.25
C SER A 39 -3.05 -2.38 -9.89
N LEU A 40 -2.17 -2.41 -10.90
CA LEU A 40 -1.48 -1.22 -11.41
C LEU A 40 -2.45 -0.10 -11.85
N TYR A 41 -3.55 -0.48 -12.50
CA TYR A 41 -4.59 0.46 -12.91
C TYR A 41 -5.27 1.13 -11.70
N TRP A 42 -5.61 0.35 -10.68
CA TRP A 42 -6.23 0.85 -9.44
C TRP A 42 -5.29 1.74 -8.65
N VAL A 43 -4.01 1.39 -8.61
CA VAL A 43 -2.97 2.16 -7.93
C VAL A 43 -2.79 3.53 -8.59
N PHE A 44 -2.79 3.58 -9.92
CA PHE A 44 -2.69 4.84 -10.64
C PHE A 44 -3.88 5.76 -10.33
N ILE A 45 -5.11 5.23 -10.41
CA ILE A 45 -6.33 5.99 -10.09
C ILE A 45 -6.30 6.48 -8.64
N ALA A 46 -5.93 5.63 -7.69
CA ALA A 46 -5.85 6.00 -6.29
C ALA A 46 -4.89 7.17 -6.05
N GLY A 47 -3.72 7.17 -6.71
CA GLY A 47 -2.77 8.28 -6.64
C GLY A 47 -3.34 9.58 -7.20
N VAL A 48 -4.03 9.53 -8.34
CA VAL A 48 -4.66 10.72 -8.94
C VAL A 48 -5.76 11.27 -8.03
N ILE A 49 -6.60 10.41 -7.45
CA ILE A 49 -7.64 10.84 -6.52
C ILE A 49 -7.01 11.44 -5.26
N LEU A 50 -5.95 10.84 -4.72
CA LEU A 50 -5.24 11.38 -3.57
C LEU A 50 -4.64 12.77 -3.85
N ASP A 51 -4.05 12.96 -5.04
CA ASP A 51 -3.52 14.27 -5.45
C ASP A 51 -4.62 15.33 -5.53
N LEU A 52 -5.78 14.97 -6.09
CA LEU A 52 -6.95 15.85 -6.19
C LEU A 52 -7.52 16.21 -4.82
N VAL A 53 -7.73 15.23 -3.95
CA VAL A 53 -8.33 15.45 -2.62
C VAL A 53 -7.34 16.14 -1.69
N GLY A 54 -6.06 15.81 -1.79
CA GLY A 54 -4.98 16.42 -0.99
C GLY A 54 -4.50 17.78 -1.48
N LEU A 55 -5.08 18.31 -2.58
CA LEU A 55 -4.66 19.56 -3.23
C LEU A 55 -3.15 19.62 -3.51
N ARG A 56 -2.56 18.49 -3.92
CA ARG A 56 -1.12 18.34 -4.20
C ARG A 56 -0.84 18.48 -5.69
N ILE A 57 0.44 18.48 -6.04
CA ILE A 57 0.89 18.45 -7.44
C ILE A 57 0.29 17.22 -8.13
N MET A 58 -0.52 17.46 -9.16
CA MET A 58 -1.17 16.41 -9.93
C MET A 58 -0.15 15.41 -10.48
N GLY A 59 -0.32 14.14 -10.11
CA GLY A 59 0.45 13.02 -10.64
C GLY A 59 1.70 12.65 -9.84
N GLY A 60 2.04 13.40 -8.80
CA GLY A 60 3.20 13.08 -7.95
C GLY A 60 3.01 11.75 -7.22
N ASN A 61 1.86 11.57 -6.56
CA ASN A 61 1.58 10.34 -5.83
C ASN A 61 1.33 9.16 -6.78
N SER A 62 0.67 9.39 -7.92
CA SER A 62 0.37 8.32 -8.87
C SER A 62 1.63 7.69 -9.49
N ILE A 63 2.63 8.50 -9.86
CA ILE A 63 3.91 8.01 -10.38
C ILE A 63 4.65 7.25 -9.27
N PHE A 64 4.69 7.79 -8.06
CA PHE A 64 5.38 7.15 -6.94
C PHE A 64 4.77 5.79 -6.59
N PHE A 65 3.45 5.71 -6.51
CA PHE A 65 2.73 4.47 -6.22
C PHE A 65 2.90 3.43 -7.34
N LEU A 66 2.89 3.85 -8.61
CA LEU A 66 3.18 2.97 -9.74
C LEU A 66 4.61 2.42 -9.66
N LEU A 67 5.59 3.26 -9.35
CA LEU A 67 6.99 2.85 -9.25
C LEU A 67 7.17 1.80 -8.15
N ILE A 68 6.60 2.01 -6.96
CA ILE A 68 6.62 1.03 -5.88
C ILE A 68 5.95 -0.28 -6.30
N SER A 69 4.76 -0.19 -6.90
CA SER A 69 4.01 -1.37 -7.33
C SER A 69 4.78 -2.16 -8.38
N ALA A 70 5.44 -1.47 -9.32
CA ALA A 70 6.29 -2.09 -10.33
C ALA A 70 7.52 -2.77 -9.72
N ILE A 71 8.20 -2.12 -8.77
CA ILE A 71 9.30 -2.73 -8.00
C ILE A 71 8.79 -3.98 -7.30
N MET A 72 7.69 -3.87 -6.56
CA MET A 72 7.11 -4.96 -5.81
C MET A 72 6.77 -6.16 -6.69
N LEU A 73 6.12 -5.95 -7.83
CA LEU A 73 5.79 -7.01 -8.79
C LEU A 73 7.03 -7.65 -9.42
N ARG A 74 8.01 -6.84 -9.83
CA ARG A 74 9.27 -7.32 -10.44
C ARG A 74 10.07 -8.17 -9.45
N TYR A 75 10.13 -7.71 -8.21
CA TYR A 75 10.93 -8.32 -7.16
C TYR A 75 10.15 -9.35 -6.34
N ASN A 76 8.86 -9.57 -6.63
CA ASN A 76 8.03 -10.53 -5.92
C ASN A 76 8.65 -11.94 -5.92
N ARG A 77 9.21 -12.34 -7.07
CA ARG A 77 9.89 -13.64 -7.24
C ARG A 77 11.22 -13.76 -6.47
N ARG A 78 11.89 -12.65 -6.14
CA ARG A 78 13.22 -12.65 -5.49
C ARG A 78 13.13 -12.48 -3.98
N PHE A 79 12.25 -11.60 -3.51
CA PHE A 79 12.14 -11.28 -2.07
C PHE A 79 11.27 -12.26 -1.30
N ASN A 80 10.62 -13.19 -1.99
CA ASN A 80 9.77 -14.21 -1.38
C ASN A 80 8.79 -13.54 -0.39
N PHE A 81 7.92 -12.66 -0.89
CA PHE A 81 6.89 -11.97 -0.10
C PHE A 81 5.85 -12.93 0.52
N ASN A 82 6.10 -14.24 0.43
CA ASN A 82 5.50 -15.25 1.28
C ASN A 82 6.01 -15.20 2.74
N ASN A 83 7.09 -14.49 3.04
CA ASN A 83 7.51 -14.26 4.42
C ASN A 83 6.94 -12.94 4.93
N VAL A 84 6.14 -13.01 6.00
CA VAL A 84 5.54 -11.84 6.68
C VAL A 84 6.62 -10.82 7.07
N ILE A 85 7.78 -11.28 7.55
CA ILE A 85 8.88 -10.38 7.95
C ILE A 85 9.36 -9.53 6.77
N ASN A 86 9.50 -10.12 5.59
CA ASN A 86 9.96 -9.39 4.39
C ASN A 86 8.92 -8.36 3.94
N VAL A 87 7.64 -8.70 4.01
CA VAL A 87 6.53 -7.77 3.72
C VAL A 87 6.55 -6.60 4.72
N MET A 88 6.75 -6.88 6.01
CA MET A 88 6.82 -5.86 7.05
C MET A 88 8.01 -4.91 6.88
N ILE A 89 9.20 -5.44 6.56
CA ILE A 89 10.38 -4.63 6.26
C ILE A 89 10.10 -3.73 5.04
N PHE A 90 9.54 -4.31 3.97
CA PHE A 90 9.21 -3.56 2.76
C PHE A 90 8.22 -2.42 3.04
N ILE A 91 7.14 -2.68 3.77
CA ILE A 91 6.15 -1.67 4.16
C ILE A 91 6.82 -0.56 4.97
N THR A 92 7.61 -0.93 5.98
CA THR A 92 8.26 0.03 6.88
C THR A 92 9.22 0.94 6.12
N VAL A 93 10.07 0.38 5.25
CA VAL A 93 11.00 1.16 4.42
C VAL A 93 10.24 2.08 3.48
N THR A 94 9.23 1.55 2.78
CA THR A 94 8.50 2.31 1.76
C THR A 94 7.70 3.46 2.38
N ILE A 95 7.05 3.23 3.52
CA ILE A 95 6.30 4.27 4.25
C ILE A 95 7.22 5.36 4.77
N ASN A 96 8.40 5.01 5.29
CA ASN A 96 9.36 6.01 5.74
C ASN A 96 9.93 6.81 4.57
N VAL A 97 10.26 6.17 3.45
CA VAL A 97 10.71 6.86 2.23
C VAL A 97 9.63 7.81 1.72
N TYR A 98 8.37 7.37 1.64
CA TYR A 98 7.26 8.24 1.22
C TYR A 98 7.07 9.42 2.18
N SER A 99 7.08 9.16 3.49
CA SER A 99 6.87 10.19 4.50
C SER A 99 8.01 11.22 4.49
N PHE A 100 9.24 10.76 4.28
CA PHE A 100 10.37 11.65 4.13
C PHE A 100 10.24 12.56 2.90
N ILE A 101 9.82 12.01 1.75
CA ILE A 101 9.69 12.77 0.49
C ILE A 101 8.52 13.76 0.53
N PHE A 102 7.34 13.32 0.98
CA PHE A 102 6.10 14.11 0.86
C PHE A 102 5.71 14.87 2.14
N TYR A 103 6.07 14.35 3.31
CA TYR A 103 5.75 14.96 4.61
C TYR A 103 6.96 15.60 5.31
N GLN A 104 8.17 15.44 4.76
CA GLN A 104 9.43 15.90 5.35
C GLN A 104 9.63 15.41 6.79
N ARG A 105 9.02 14.27 7.14
CA ARG A 105 9.04 13.68 8.49
C ARG A 105 9.14 12.17 8.39
N MET A 106 9.77 11.55 9.39
CA MET A 106 9.72 10.10 9.54
C MET A 106 8.37 9.68 10.11
N ALA A 107 7.86 8.56 9.61
CA ALA A 107 6.65 7.97 10.16
C ALA A 107 6.98 7.24 11.47
N ASP A 108 6.04 7.22 12.40
CA ASP A 108 6.21 6.44 13.61
C ASP A 108 6.29 4.94 13.25
N LEU A 109 7.41 4.33 13.60
CA LEU A 109 7.70 2.92 13.33
C LEU A 109 6.70 2.01 14.04
N PHE A 110 6.30 2.32 15.28
CA PHE A 110 5.38 1.48 16.05
C PHE A 110 4.00 1.46 15.42
N ILE A 111 3.48 2.63 15.04
CA ILE A 111 2.19 2.77 14.36
C ILE A 111 2.22 2.03 13.03
N THR A 112 3.33 2.17 12.29
CA THR A 112 3.50 1.54 10.98
C THR A 112 3.51 0.03 11.07
N LEU A 113 4.27 -0.53 12.01
CA LEU A 113 4.31 -1.97 12.22
C LEU A 113 2.95 -2.49 12.70
N PHE A 114 2.29 -1.79 13.63
CA PHE A 114 0.99 -2.19 14.14
C PHE A 114 -0.09 -2.23 13.05
N LEU A 115 -0.21 -1.16 12.25
CA LEU A 115 -1.17 -1.09 11.15
C LEU A 115 -0.86 -2.09 10.04
N ALA A 116 0.42 -2.28 9.70
CA ALA A 116 0.84 -3.24 8.70
C ALA A 116 0.48 -4.67 9.12
N LEU A 117 0.76 -5.05 10.37
CA LEU A 117 0.36 -6.35 10.94
C LEU A 117 -1.15 -6.54 10.94
N LEU A 118 -1.89 -5.53 11.40
CA LEU A 118 -3.34 -5.56 11.47
C LEU A 118 -3.96 -5.76 10.08
N LEU A 119 -3.48 -5.03 9.07
CA LEU A 119 -3.96 -5.17 7.69
C LEU A 119 -3.53 -6.50 7.06
N LEU A 120 -2.29 -6.96 7.32
CA LEU A 120 -1.79 -8.23 6.79
C LEU A 120 -2.55 -9.43 7.37
N TYR A 121 -3.04 -9.34 8.61
CA TYR A 121 -3.84 -10.39 9.25
C TYR A 121 -5.33 -10.33 8.89
N LEU A 122 -5.92 -9.12 8.80
CA LEU A 122 -7.35 -8.96 8.52
C LEU A 122 -7.70 -9.08 7.04
N LEU A 123 -6.87 -8.60 6.11
CA LEU A 123 -7.22 -8.65 4.68
C LEU A 123 -7.39 -10.08 4.13
N PRO A 124 -6.56 -11.08 4.50
CA PRO A 124 -6.71 -12.44 4.00
C PRO A 124 -8.05 -13.10 4.39
N TRP A 125 -8.67 -12.66 5.49
CA TRP A 125 -10.01 -13.11 5.89
C TRP A 125 -11.11 -12.60 4.94
N TYR A 126 -10.98 -11.38 4.43
CA TYR A 126 -11.96 -10.76 3.54
C TYR A 126 -11.69 -11.00 2.05
N PHE A 127 -10.43 -11.23 1.69
CA PHE A 127 -9.97 -11.51 0.34
C PHE A 127 -9.14 -12.79 0.38
N PRO A 128 -9.74 -13.99 0.15
CA PRO A 128 -8.94 -15.19 -0.01
C PRO A 128 -7.96 -14.94 -1.15
N TYR A 129 -6.65 -14.96 -0.83
CA TYR A 129 -5.56 -14.62 -1.73
C TYR A 129 -5.77 -15.24 -3.11
N LEU A 130 -6.08 -14.40 -4.10
CA LEU A 130 -5.93 -14.72 -5.53
C LEU A 130 -4.46 -14.50 -5.97
N ALA A 131 -3.52 -14.58 -5.02
CA ALA A 131 -2.10 -14.64 -5.32
C ALA A 131 -1.85 -15.93 -6.10
N GLY A 132 -1.33 -15.81 -7.32
CA GLY A 132 -1.06 -16.92 -8.22
C GLY A 132 -0.56 -18.18 -7.51
N GLY A 133 -1.45 -19.16 -7.35
CA GLY A 133 -1.17 -20.59 -7.11
C GLY A 133 -0.47 -21.02 -5.83
N LYS A 134 0.06 -20.14 -4.96
CA LYS A 134 0.76 -20.58 -3.74
C LYS A 134 0.28 -19.84 -2.51
N LYS A 135 -0.41 -20.59 -1.64
CA LYS A 135 -0.74 -20.20 -0.27
C LYS A 135 0.54 -19.79 0.46
N LEU A 136 0.48 -18.62 1.09
CA LEU A 136 1.33 -18.27 2.22
C LEU A 136 1.24 -19.41 3.24
N LYS A 137 2.33 -20.16 3.42
CA LYS A 137 2.49 -20.98 4.63
C LYS A 137 2.85 -20.02 5.75
N VAL A 138 1.82 -19.62 6.49
CA VAL A 138 1.98 -19.06 7.83
C VAL A 138 2.50 -20.17 8.74
#